data_AF-A0A2E8JSB4-F1
#
_entry.id   AF-A0A2E8JSB4-F1
#
_cell.length_a   1.000
_cell.length_b   1.000
_cell.length_c   1.000
_cell.angle_alpha   90.00
_cell.angle_beta   90.00
_cell.angle_gamma   90.00
#
_symmetry.space_group_name_H-M   'P 1'
#
loop_
_entity.id
_entity.type
_entity.pdbx_description
1 polymer ?
#
loop_
_entity_poly.entity_id
_entity_poly.type
_entity_poly.pdbx_seq_one_letter_code
_entity_poly.pdbx_strand_id
1 'polypeptide(L)'
;MKKKILIGIISAGILIISAFGAYFLFGHFGQRADREELDTTPLMATSVIEMLESSELAGLEGYDRQEASGDSFGIVAATQGRDYRVSVAADDAALYQKSGDPRQSIELAEYASVRQQTEGYFIGQGLDKLSSSSDATDQYAGRGVICQANFVTSGVATVVYACSDEAALSAEYDQIEQLLNTYKETGAQVVDFDVASRTSLQRDDIEGVVLHLSPDRADEQNKGAQYLFGAINGDWEFVADLTNGTSLGKVNTTPEAEVKIADPKWDNVLYELLYGGGKE
;
A
#
# COMPACT_ATOMS: atom_id res chain seq x y z
N MET A 1 33.03 -51.65 -44.24
CA MET A 1 32.17 -51.85 -43.04
C MET A 1 32.19 -50.70 -42.01
N LYS A 2 32.62 -49.47 -42.33
CA LYS A 2 32.64 -48.35 -41.36
C LYS A 2 31.59 -47.23 -41.60
N LYS A 3 30.91 -47.20 -42.77
CA LYS A 3 29.89 -46.19 -43.09
C LYS A 3 28.45 -46.53 -42.61
N LYS A 4 28.12 -47.81 -42.43
CA LYS A 4 26.76 -48.23 -42.02
C LYS A 4 26.51 -48.09 -40.50
N ILE A 5 27.57 -48.05 -39.69
CA ILE A 5 27.47 -47.92 -38.22
C ILE A 5 27.22 -46.46 -37.82
N LEU A 6 27.76 -45.50 -38.58
CA LEU A 6 27.61 -44.07 -38.27
C LEU A 6 26.18 -43.56 -38.48
N ILE A 7 25.46 -44.10 -39.47
CA ILE A 7 24.07 -43.71 -39.77
C ILE A 7 23.10 -44.26 -38.70
N GLY A 8 23.35 -45.45 -38.17
CA GLY A 8 22.54 -46.05 -37.11
C GLY A 8 22.61 -45.31 -35.77
N ILE A 9 23.79 -44.75 -35.43
CA ILE A 9 23.97 -43.97 -34.19
C ILE A 9 23.27 -42.61 -34.28
N ILE A 10 23.30 -41.96 -35.45
CA ILE A 10 22.63 -40.67 -35.66
C ILE A 10 21.10 -40.82 -35.63
N SER A 11 20.56 -41.90 -36.21
CA SER A 11 19.11 -42.16 -36.20
C SER A 11 18.58 -42.61 -34.84
N ALA A 12 19.37 -43.34 -34.04
CA ALA A 12 19.04 -43.64 -32.64
C ALA A 12 19.10 -42.39 -31.74
N GLY A 13 20.07 -41.49 -31.96
CA GLY A 13 20.19 -40.23 -31.21
C GLY A 13 19.01 -39.27 -31.42
N ILE A 14 18.51 -39.16 -32.66
CA ILE A 14 17.35 -38.31 -32.98
C ILE A 14 16.06 -38.86 -32.34
N LEU A 15 15.89 -40.18 -32.27
CA LEU A 15 14.74 -40.81 -31.60
C LEU A 15 14.76 -40.59 -30.08
N ILE A 16 15.92 -40.59 -29.44
CA ILE A 16 16.03 -40.32 -27.99
C ILE A 16 15.78 -38.84 -27.71
N ILE A 17 16.31 -37.91 -28.52
CA ILE A 17 16.07 -36.47 -28.34
C ILE A 17 14.60 -36.09 -28.61
N SER A 18 13.95 -36.74 -29.57
CA SER A 18 12.52 -36.52 -29.83
C SER A 18 11.62 -37.16 -28.76
N ALA A 19 11.99 -38.32 -28.20
CA ALA A 19 11.28 -38.91 -27.07
C ALA A 19 11.44 -38.08 -25.78
N PHE A 20 12.64 -37.56 -25.49
CA PHE A 20 12.86 -36.65 -24.35
C PHE A 20 12.26 -35.28 -24.57
N GLY A 21 12.32 -34.72 -25.78
CA GLY A 21 11.68 -33.45 -26.12
C GLY A 21 10.16 -33.53 -26.04
N ALA A 22 9.57 -34.64 -26.51
CA ALA A 22 8.15 -34.92 -26.34
C ALA A 22 7.79 -35.20 -24.88
N TYR A 23 8.64 -35.88 -24.10
CA TYR A 23 8.40 -36.09 -22.66
C TYR A 23 8.55 -34.80 -21.85
N PHE A 24 9.44 -33.88 -22.24
CA PHE A 24 9.58 -32.57 -21.59
C PHE A 24 8.42 -31.63 -21.96
N LEU A 25 7.98 -31.66 -23.22
CA LEU A 25 6.80 -30.91 -23.66
C LEU A 25 5.49 -31.51 -23.12
N PHE A 26 5.31 -32.83 -23.11
CA PHE A 26 4.15 -33.48 -22.49
C PHE A 26 4.23 -33.54 -20.96
N GLY A 27 5.40 -33.43 -20.35
CA GLY A 27 5.57 -33.31 -18.89
C GLY A 27 5.15 -31.92 -18.41
N HIS A 28 5.46 -30.87 -19.18
CA HIS A 28 5.02 -29.50 -18.88
C HIS A 28 3.60 -29.17 -19.33
N PHE A 29 3.06 -29.84 -20.36
CA PHE A 29 1.66 -29.64 -20.80
C PHE A 29 0.68 -30.72 -20.31
N GLY A 30 1.18 -31.82 -19.74
CA GLY A 30 0.38 -32.96 -19.26
C GLY A 30 0.02 -32.90 -17.78
N GLN A 31 0.65 -32.02 -17.00
CA GLN A 31 -0.02 -31.44 -15.84
C GLN A 31 -0.92 -30.31 -16.32
N ARG A 32 -2.02 -30.68 -17.00
CA ARG A 32 -3.29 -30.11 -16.55
C ARG A 32 -3.44 -30.61 -15.11
N ALA A 33 -2.76 -29.94 -14.18
CA ALA A 33 -3.36 -29.68 -12.90
C ALA A 33 -4.79 -29.29 -13.24
N ASP A 34 -5.75 -29.94 -12.60
CA ASP A 34 -7.06 -29.35 -12.40
C ASP A 34 -6.78 -27.88 -12.10
N ARG A 35 -6.98 -27.04 -13.12
CA ARG A 35 -6.83 -25.61 -12.98
C ARG A 35 -8.07 -25.32 -12.18
N GLU A 36 -7.94 -25.44 -10.86
CA GLU A 36 -8.91 -24.96 -9.90
C GLU A 36 -9.38 -23.64 -10.49
N GLU A 37 -10.65 -23.62 -10.88
CA GLU A 37 -11.25 -22.43 -11.44
C GLU A 37 -11.01 -21.37 -10.38
N LEU A 38 -10.05 -20.47 -10.65
CA LEU A 38 -9.56 -19.50 -9.69
C LEU A 38 -10.80 -18.77 -9.21
N ASP A 39 -11.12 -18.96 -7.94
CA ASP A 39 -12.33 -18.41 -7.35
C ASP A 39 -12.35 -16.91 -7.64
N THR A 40 -13.35 -16.47 -8.40
CA THR A 40 -13.49 -15.07 -8.82
C THR A 40 -14.33 -14.26 -7.85
N THR A 41 -14.77 -14.88 -6.74
CA THR A 41 -15.52 -14.19 -5.69
C THR A 41 -14.70 -13.00 -5.18
N PRO A 42 -15.32 -11.81 -5.00
CA PRO A 42 -14.62 -10.67 -4.42
C PRO A 42 -14.00 -11.04 -3.06
N LEU A 43 -12.77 -10.56 -2.83
CA LEU A 43 -12.13 -10.65 -1.54
C LEU A 43 -12.37 -9.35 -0.75
N MET A 44 -12.24 -9.44 0.56
CA MET A 44 -12.15 -8.27 1.44
C MET A 44 -10.69 -8.13 1.87
N ALA A 45 -10.18 -6.91 2.03
CA ALA A 45 -8.80 -6.65 2.46
C ALA A 45 -8.40 -7.47 3.69
N THR A 46 -9.24 -7.48 4.72
CA THR A 46 -9.04 -8.24 5.96
C THR A 46 -8.85 -9.73 5.70
N SER A 47 -9.67 -10.31 4.80
CA SER A 47 -9.59 -11.73 4.47
C SER A 47 -8.26 -12.12 3.81
N VAL A 48 -7.66 -11.21 3.03
CA VAL A 48 -6.34 -11.45 2.42
C VAL A 48 -5.25 -11.49 3.49
N ILE A 49 -5.36 -10.66 4.53
CA ILE A 49 -4.39 -10.65 5.64
C ILE A 49 -4.61 -11.86 6.56
N GLU A 50 -5.84 -12.20 6.90
CA GLU A 50 -6.16 -13.41 7.67
C GLU A 50 -5.69 -14.68 6.96
N MET A 51 -5.88 -14.76 5.63
CA MET A 51 -5.39 -15.87 4.83
C MET A 51 -3.85 -15.93 4.81
N LEU A 52 -3.18 -14.78 4.77
CA LEU A 52 -1.71 -14.70 4.85
C LEU A 52 -1.23 -15.27 6.19
N GLU A 53 -1.86 -14.84 7.29
CA GLU A 53 -1.56 -15.27 8.65
C GLU A 53 -1.97 -16.74 8.94
N SER A 54 -2.89 -17.30 8.16
CA SER A 54 -3.27 -18.73 8.24
C SER A 54 -2.47 -19.64 7.31
N SER A 55 -1.76 -19.07 6.33
CA SER A 55 -0.94 -19.80 5.36
C SER A 55 0.45 -20.13 5.90
N GLU A 56 1.22 -20.96 5.19
CA GLU A 56 2.63 -21.22 5.54
C GLU A 56 3.52 -19.94 5.53
N LEU A 57 3.05 -18.82 4.96
CA LEU A 57 3.73 -17.52 5.08
C LEU A 57 3.60 -16.85 6.45
N ALA A 58 2.76 -17.37 7.34
CA ALA A 58 2.80 -17.03 8.76
C ALA A 58 4.19 -17.30 9.38
N GLY A 59 5.03 -18.09 8.70
CA GLY A 59 6.44 -18.25 8.98
C GLY A 59 7.31 -17.93 7.76
N LEU A 60 7.27 -16.67 7.26
CA LEU A 60 8.41 -16.11 6.52
C LEU A 60 9.69 -16.54 7.25
N GLU A 61 10.43 -17.47 6.69
CA GLU A 61 11.51 -18.15 7.43
C GLU A 61 12.53 -17.11 7.90
N GLY A 62 12.66 -16.96 9.22
CA GLY A 62 13.50 -15.93 9.83
C GLY A 62 12.83 -14.57 10.08
N TYR A 63 11.50 -14.47 10.06
CA TYR A 63 10.74 -13.28 10.49
C TYR A 63 9.68 -13.62 11.55
N ASP A 64 9.54 -12.74 12.53
CA ASP A 64 8.55 -12.79 13.60
C ASP A 64 7.46 -11.73 13.36
N ARG A 65 6.18 -12.13 13.51
CA ARG A 65 5.03 -11.22 13.50
C ARG A 65 5.14 -10.21 14.65
N GLN A 66 5.01 -8.93 14.34
CA GLN A 66 4.96 -7.84 15.32
C GLN A 66 3.53 -7.37 15.52
N GLU A 67 3.17 -6.83 16.67
CA GLU A 67 1.88 -6.14 16.82
C GLU A 67 1.85 -4.90 15.93
N ALA A 68 0.78 -4.77 15.13
CA ALA A 68 0.50 -3.57 14.37
C ALA A 68 -0.01 -2.50 15.33
N SER A 69 0.84 -1.57 15.77
CA SER A 69 0.42 -0.46 16.63
C SER A 69 0.17 0.82 15.83
N GLY A 70 -1.10 1.21 15.68
CA GLY A 70 -1.53 2.52 15.17
C GLY A 70 -1.78 2.59 13.65
N ASP A 71 -2.31 3.74 13.21
CA ASP A 71 -2.72 4.10 11.83
C ASP A 71 -1.54 4.24 10.83
N SER A 72 -0.45 3.51 11.04
CA SER A 72 0.82 3.71 10.34
C SER A 72 0.97 2.95 9.03
N PHE A 73 -0.01 2.11 8.70
CA PHE A 73 -0.01 1.32 7.47
C PHE A 73 -0.79 2.07 6.40
N GLY A 74 -0.20 2.15 5.21
CA GLY A 74 -0.88 2.77 4.09
C GLY A 74 -0.43 2.19 2.76
N ILE A 75 -1.33 2.20 1.81
CA ILE A 75 -1.06 1.85 0.41
C ILE A 75 -0.98 3.14 -0.41
N VAL A 76 -0.08 3.18 -1.39
CA VAL A 76 0.04 4.29 -2.33
C VAL A 76 -0.47 3.81 -3.67
N ALA A 77 -1.73 4.09 -4.01
CA ALA A 77 -2.32 3.62 -5.25
C ALA A 77 -2.36 4.74 -6.30
N ALA A 78 -1.90 4.44 -7.50
CA ALA A 78 -2.05 5.34 -8.64
C ALA A 78 -3.50 5.28 -9.15
N THR A 79 -4.20 6.41 -9.12
CA THR A 79 -5.50 6.55 -9.79
C THR A 79 -5.54 7.84 -10.58
N GLN A 80 -6.07 7.77 -11.81
CA GLN A 80 -6.18 8.91 -12.74
C GLN A 80 -4.86 9.68 -12.98
N GLY A 81 -3.71 9.01 -12.87
CA GLY A 81 -2.39 9.59 -13.10
C GLY A 81 -1.80 10.37 -11.92
N ARG A 82 -2.34 10.19 -10.70
CA ARG A 82 -1.78 10.70 -9.44
C ARG A 82 -1.72 9.57 -8.40
N ASP A 83 -0.80 9.68 -7.45
CA ASP A 83 -0.66 8.71 -6.37
C ASP A 83 -1.43 9.18 -5.12
N TYR A 84 -2.23 8.29 -4.55
CA TYR A 84 -2.99 8.57 -3.34
C TYR A 84 -2.57 7.60 -2.26
N ARG A 85 -2.13 8.13 -1.12
CA ARG A 85 -1.85 7.32 0.05
C ARG A 85 -3.13 7.17 0.86
N VAL A 86 -3.58 5.94 0.98
CA VAL A 86 -4.74 5.57 1.79
C VAL A 86 -4.23 4.86 3.02
N SER A 87 -4.58 5.40 4.19
CA SER A 87 -4.36 4.71 5.46
C SER A 87 -5.24 3.47 5.50
N VAL A 88 -4.67 2.34 5.86
CA VAL A 88 -5.40 1.08 6.02
C VAL A 88 -5.59 0.80 7.51
N ALA A 89 -6.71 0.14 7.86
CA ALA A 89 -6.93 -0.28 9.22
C ALA A 89 -5.85 -1.28 9.65
N ALA A 90 -5.55 -1.36 10.96
CA ALA A 90 -4.54 -2.28 11.47
C ALA A 90 -4.87 -3.76 11.15
N ASP A 91 -6.16 -4.12 11.09
CA ASP A 91 -6.62 -5.46 10.74
C ASP A 91 -6.43 -5.78 9.24
N ASP A 92 -6.26 -4.76 8.40
CA ASP A 92 -5.96 -4.89 6.97
C ASP A 92 -4.45 -4.81 6.68
N ALA A 93 -3.62 -4.95 7.73
CA ALA A 93 -2.17 -4.92 7.62
C ALA A 93 -1.46 -5.98 8.48
N ALA A 94 -0.30 -6.41 8.02
CA ALA A 94 0.59 -7.28 8.78
C ALA A 94 2.04 -6.79 8.71
N LEU A 95 2.69 -6.76 9.88
CA LEU A 95 4.09 -6.38 10.05
C LEU A 95 4.90 -7.58 10.49
N TYR A 96 5.93 -7.91 9.71
CA TYR A 96 6.90 -8.96 10.02
C TYR A 96 8.27 -8.32 10.16
N GLN A 97 9.03 -8.75 11.16
CA GLN A 97 10.38 -8.26 11.43
C GLN A 97 11.34 -9.43 11.51
N LYS A 98 12.55 -9.29 10.98
CA LYS A 98 13.56 -10.35 11.01
C LYS A 98 13.82 -10.85 12.44
N SER A 99 13.71 -12.15 12.65
CA SER A 99 14.00 -12.83 13.91
C SER A 99 15.49 -12.68 14.27
N GLY A 100 15.80 -12.48 15.55
CA GLY A 100 17.18 -12.28 16.02
C GLY A 100 17.59 -10.81 16.14
N ASP A 101 18.77 -10.42 15.65
CA ASP A 101 19.18 -9.00 15.61
C ASP A 101 18.66 -8.35 14.34
N PRO A 102 17.57 -7.57 14.41
CA PRO A 102 16.90 -7.01 13.25
C PRO A 102 17.71 -5.89 12.59
N ARG A 103 18.78 -5.41 13.24
CA ARG A 103 19.68 -4.37 12.71
C ARG A 103 20.74 -4.94 11.77
N GLN A 104 20.83 -6.26 11.65
CA GLN A 104 21.71 -6.89 10.68
C GLN A 104 21.13 -6.74 9.29
N SER A 105 21.98 -6.33 8.35
CA SER A 105 21.61 -6.26 6.93
C SER A 105 21.11 -7.61 6.44
N ILE A 106 19.98 -7.63 5.76
CA ILE A 106 19.48 -8.84 5.09
C ILE A 106 20.40 -9.15 3.91
N GLU A 107 20.81 -10.41 3.76
CA GLU A 107 21.55 -10.84 2.58
C GLU A 107 20.64 -10.80 1.34
N LEU A 108 21.19 -10.42 0.19
CA LEU A 108 20.41 -10.26 -1.06
C LEU A 108 19.63 -11.52 -1.46
N ALA A 109 20.15 -12.71 -1.16
CA ALA A 109 19.49 -13.98 -1.45
C ALA A 109 18.26 -14.23 -0.56
N GLU A 110 18.35 -13.88 0.73
CA GLU A 110 17.23 -13.97 1.68
C GLU A 110 16.12 -12.99 1.28
N TYR A 111 16.51 -11.76 0.92
CA TYR A 111 15.61 -10.75 0.37
C TYR A 111 14.82 -11.24 -0.85
N ALA A 112 15.52 -11.85 -1.82
CA ALA A 112 14.91 -12.36 -3.05
C ALA A 112 13.92 -13.50 -2.76
N SER A 113 14.25 -14.38 -1.81
CA SER A 113 13.37 -15.49 -1.38
C SER A 113 12.06 -14.96 -0.79
N VAL A 114 12.14 -14.00 0.14
CA VAL A 114 10.96 -13.38 0.79
C VAL A 114 10.05 -12.70 -0.24
N ARG A 115 10.63 -11.98 -1.20
CA ARG A 115 9.88 -11.36 -2.29
C ARG A 115 9.22 -12.39 -3.21
N GLN A 116 9.90 -13.49 -3.53
CA GLN A 116 9.33 -14.56 -4.35
C GLN A 116 8.17 -15.29 -3.64
N GLN A 117 8.28 -15.54 -2.33
CA GLN A 117 7.20 -16.13 -1.54
C GLN A 117 5.99 -15.21 -1.48
N THR A 118 6.23 -13.90 -1.28
CA THR A 118 5.20 -12.87 -1.33
C THR A 118 4.48 -12.85 -2.67
N GLU A 119 5.20 -12.91 -3.78
CA GLU A 119 4.61 -12.92 -5.12
C GLU A 119 3.78 -14.19 -5.35
N GLY A 120 4.30 -15.36 -4.98
CA GLY A 120 3.58 -16.63 -5.08
C GLY A 120 2.29 -16.64 -4.25
N TYR A 121 2.30 -16.02 -3.08
CA TYR A 121 1.11 -15.85 -2.24
C TYR A 121 0.01 -15.08 -2.94
N PHE A 122 0.29 -13.83 -3.33
CA PHE A 122 -0.73 -12.95 -3.89
C PHE A 122 -1.25 -13.45 -5.24
N ILE A 123 -0.38 -14.01 -6.09
CA ILE A 123 -0.80 -14.68 -7.33
C ILE A 123 -1.67 -15.90 -7.01
N GLY A 124 -1.33 -16.67 -5.98
CA GLY A 124 -2.14 -17.79 -5.49
C GLY A 124 -3.53 -17.38 -5.02
N GLN A 125 -3.68 -16.16 -4.47
CA GLN A 125 -4.98 -15.57 -4.11
C GLN A 125 -5.77 -15.02 -5.31
N GLY A 126 -5.17 -15.02 -6.50
CA GLY A 126 -5.77 -14.46 -7.72
C GLY A 126 -5.55 -12.97 -7.90
N LEU A 127 -4.49 -12.41 -7.31
CA LEU A 127 -4.09 -11.02 -7.52
C LEU A 127 -2.94 -10.93 -8.52
N ASP A 128 -3.03 -9.99 -9.46
CA ASP A 128 -2.01 -9.71 -10.45
C ASP A 128 -1.01 -8.67 -9.93
N LYS A 129 0.28 -8.90 -10.20
CA LYS A 129 1.34 -7.93 -9.87
C LYS A 129 1.27 -6.72 -10.78
N LEU A 130 1.25 -5.53 -10.18
CA LEU A 130 1.22 -4.25 -10.88
C LEU A 130 2.63 -3.81 -11.30
N SER A 131 2.73 -3.09 -12.42
CA SER A 131 4.00 -2.63 -13.00
C SER A 131 4.66 -1.47 -12.25
N SER A 132 4.01 -0.92 -11.22
CA SER A 132 4.48 0.19 -10.38
C SER A 132 5.49 -0.21 -9.29
N SER A 133 5.96 -1.46 -9.28
CA SER A 133 6.87 -1.97 -8.26
C SER A 133 8.25 -1.28 -8.29
N SER A 134 8.74 -0.87 -7.12
CA SER A 134 10.12 -0.43 -6.92
C SER A 134 11.00 -1.59 -6.42
N ASP A 135 12.29 -1.32 -6.18
CA ASP A 135 13.16 -2.30 -5.53
C ASP A 135 12.72 -2.63 -4.10
N ALA A 136 11.92 -1.78 -3.45
CA ALA A 136 11.48 -1.93 -2.05
C ALA A 136 9.96 -2.13 -1.90
N THR A 137 9.18 -2.02 -2.98
CA THR A 137 7.72 -2.10 -2.91
C THR A 137 7.18 -2.91 -4.07
N ASP A 138 6.34 -3.90 -3.78
CA ASP A 138 5.50 -4.59 -4.77
C ASP A 138 4.03 -4.28 -4.52
N GLN A 139 3.25 -4.22 -5.61
CA GLN A 139 1.80 -4.02 -5.57
C GLN A 139 1.09 -5.11 -6.34
N TYR A 140 -0.07 -5.50 -5.83
CA TYR A 140 -0.92 -6.56 -6.36
C TYR A 140 -2.36 -6.09 -6.37
N ALA A 141 -3.11 -6.39 -7.43
CA ALA A 141 -4.52 -6.02 -7.53
C ALA A 141 -5.33 -7.13 -8.19
N GLY A 142 -6.61 -7.21 -7.82
CA GLY A 142 -7.53 -8.21 -8.35
C GLY A 142 -8.63 -8.50 -7.35
N ARG A 143 -9.73 -9.11 -7.81
CA ARG A 143 -10.85 -9.53 -6.96
C ARG A 143 -11.42 -8.42 -6.05
N GLY A 144 -11.28 -7.15 -6.44
CA GLY A 144 -11.79 -5.99 -5.71
C GLY A 144 -10.89 -5.48 -4.59
N VAL A 145 -9.64 -5.94 -4.50
CA VAL A 145 -8.66 -5.48 -3.50
C VAL A 145 -7.34 -5.04 -4.16
N ILE A 146 -6.66 -4.10 -3.53
CA ILE A 146 -5.27 -3.72 -3.83
C ILE A 146 -4.43 -3.98 -2.58
N CYS A 147 -3.32 -4.70 -2.75
CA CYS A 147 -2.37 -4.99 -1.70
C CYS A 147 -0.98 -4.46 -2.07
N GLN A 148 -0.26 -3.98 -1.06
CA GLN A 148 1.11 -3.50 -1.17
C GLN A 148 1.99 -4.28 -0.19
N ALA A 149 3.14 -4.74 -0.67
CA ALA A 149 4.19 -5.31 0.14
C ALA A 149 5.39 -4.34 0.13
N ASN A 150 5.72 -3.78 1.29
CA ASN A 150 6.90 -2.94 1.47
C ASN A 150 7.99 -3.73 2.18
N PHE A 151 9.18 -3.77 1.59
CA PHE A 151 10.31 -4.49 2.11
C PHE A 151 11.42 -3.52 2.51
N VAL A 152 11.74 -3.50 3.80
CA VAL A 152 12.77 -2.64 4.37
C VAL A 152 14.00 -3.50 4.66
N THR A 153 15.08 -3.28 3.91
CA THR A 153 16.32 -4.07 4.00
C THR A 153 17.45 -3.40 4.76
N SER A 154 17.27 -2.13 5.11
CA SER A 154 18.25 -1.32 5.86
C SER A 154 17.68 -0.88 7.20
N GLY A 155 18.52 -0.83 8.23
CA GLY A 155 18.05 -0.58 9.59
C GLY A 155 17.36 -1.81 10.15
N VAL A 156 16.11 -1.67 10.60
CA VAL A 156 15.30 -2.77 11.14
C VAL A 156 14.62 -3.49 9.98
N ALA A 157 15.17 -4.65 9.64
CA ALA A 157 14.71 -5.53 8.59
C ALA A 157 13.23 -5.91 8.77
N THR A 158 12.34 -5.39 7.92
CA THR A 158 10.88 -5.58 8.04
C THR A 158 10.22 -5.82 6.69
N VAL A 159 9.08 -6.52 6.74
CA VAL A 159 8.14 -6.65 5.64
C VAL A 159 6.78 -6.20 6.13
N VAL A 160 6.16 -5.29 5.38
CA VAL A 160 4.85 -4.74 5.67
C VAL A 160 3.91 -5.10 4.55
N TYR A 161 2.85 -5.82 4.87
CA TYR A 161 1.73 -6.07 4.00
C TYR A 161 0.58 -5.16 4.39
N ALA A 162 -0.02 -4.47 3.42
CA ALA A 162 -1.17 -3.62 3.62
C ALA A 162 -2.13 -3.85 2.44
N CYS A 163 -3.40 -4.11 2.73
CA CYS A 163 -4.43 -4.30 1.72
C CYS A 163 -5.56 -3.28 1.93
N SER A 164 -6.27 -2.95 0.86
CA SER A 164 -7.50 -2.17 0.91
C SER A 164 -8.46 -2.64 -0.16
N ASP A 165 -9.75 -2.49 0.10
CA ASP A 165 -10.79 -2.69 -0.91
C ASP A 165 -10.69 -1.57 -1.95
N GLU A 166 -10.83 -1.91 -3.24
CA GLU A 166 -10.83 -0.94 -4.34
C GLU A 166 -11.93 0.12 -4.18
N ALA A 167 -13.07 -0.26 -3.57
CA ALA A 167 -14.15 0.67 -3.26
C ALA A 167 -13.75 1.69 -2.18
N ALA A 168 -13.02 1.27 -1.15
CA ALA A 168 -12.53 2.17 -0.10
C ALA A 168 -11.49 3.15 -0.67
N LEU A 169 -10.60 2.67 -1.55
CA LEU A 169 -9.67 3.51 -2.30
C LEU A 169 -10.38 4.56 -3.16
N SER A 170 -11.42 4.16 -3.89
CA SER A 170 -12.21 5.09 -4.70
C SER A 170 -12.90 6.15 -3.84
N ALA A 171 -13.47 5.75 -2.70
CA ALA A 171 -14.11 6.69 -1.78
C ALA A 171 -13.09 7.69 -1.19
N GLU A 172 -11.90 7.23 -0.85
CA GLU A 172 -10.81 8.08 -0.36
C GLU A 172 -10.37 9.11 -1.42
N TYR A 173 -10.25 8.67 -2.67
CA TYR A 173 -9.97 9.56 -3.80
C TYR A 173 -11.05 10.63 -3.97
N ASP A 174 -12.32 10.23 -4.01
CA ASP A 174 -13.45 11.13 -4.19
C ASP A 174 -13.51 12.17 -3.06
N GLN A 175 -13.21 11.74 -1.83
CA GLN A 175 -13.14 12.62 -0.66
C GLN A 175 -11.99 13.63 -0.76
N ILE A 176 -10.78 13.20 -1.15
CA ILE A 176 -9.64 14.11 -1.33
C ILE A 176 -9.94 15.14 -2.42
N GLU A 177 -10.51 14.73 -3.56
CA GLU A 177 -10.89 15.65 -4.61
C GLU A 177 -11.99 16.63 -4.17
N GLN A 178 -12.96 16.20 -3.36
CA GLN A 178 -13.96 17.08 -2.77
C GLN A 178 -13.29 18.17 -1.91
N LEU A 179 -12.38 17.79 -1.01
CA LEU A 179 -11.65 18.74 -0.15
C LEU A 179 -10.80 19.71 -0.97
N LEU A 180 -10.10 19.21 -2.00
CA LEU A 180 -9.33 20.06 -2.91
C LEU A 180 -10.22 21.04 -3.66
N ASN A 181 -11.43 20.64 -4.04
CA ASN A 181 -12.39 21.53 -4.68
C ASN A 181 -12.92 22.59 -3.70
N THR A 182 -13.27 22.22 -2.47
CA THR A 182 -13.62 23.18 -1.40
C THR A 182 -12.50 24.21 -1.16
N TYR A 183 -11.23 23.82 -1.23
CA TYR A 183 -10.12 24.76 -1.15
C TYR A 183 -10.05 25.69 -2.37
N LYS A 184 -10.22 25.17 -3.60
CA LYS A 184 -10.23 25.99 -4.83
C LYS A 184 -11.35 27.02 -4.85
N GLU A 185 -12.50 26.74 -4.24
CA GLU A 185 -13.62 27.69 -4.12
C GLU A 185 -13.26 28.97 -3.35
N THR A 186 -12.21 28.94 -2.53
CA THR A 186 -11.65 30.14 -1.89
C THR A 186 -10.90 31.07 -2.87
N GLY A 187 -10.70 30.64 -4.11
CA GLY A 187 -9.88 31.31 -5.12
C GLY A 187 -8.39 30.95 -5.06
N ALA A 188 -8.00 30.05 -4.16
CA ALA A 188 -6.63 29.57 -4.03
C ALA A 188 -6.26 28.55 -5.13
N GLN A 189 -4.96 28.42 -5.39
CA GLN A 189 -4.42 27.37 -6.26
C GLN A 189 -3.88 26.22 -5.43
N VAL A 190 -4.27 25.01 -5.79
CA VAL A 190 -3.71 23.78 -5.18
C VAL A 190 -2.26 23.65 -5.63
N VAL A 191 -1.36 23.41 -4.68
CA VAL A 191 0.04 23.11 -4.97
C VAL A 191 0.15 21.81 -5.77
N ASP A 192 1.17 21.69 -6.61
CA ASP A 192 1.45 20.42 -7.27
C ASP A 192 1.89 19.37 -6.24
N PHE A 193 1.43 18.13 -6.39
CA PHE A 193 1.72 17.05 -5.44
C PHE A 193 1.71 15.70 -6.14
N ASP A 194 2.51 14.78 -5.61
CA ASP A 194 2.57 13.40 -6.06
C ASP A 194 1.73 12.50 -5.16
N VAL A 195 1.74 12.75 -3.84
CA VAL A 195 1.01 11.96 -2.84
C VAL A 195 0.07 12.83 -2.02
N ALA A 196 -1.20 12.44 -1.93
CA ALA A 196 -2.16 12.98 -0.96
C ALA A 196 -2.49 11.95 0.13
N SER A 197 -2.70 12.41 1.36
CA SER A 197 -3.18 11.60 2.49
C SER A 197 -3.97 12.47 3.45
N ARG A 198 -4.87 11.88 4.26
CA ARG A 198 -5.65 12.63 5.25
C ARG A 198 -5.59 12.00 6.64
N THR A 199 -5.72 12.86 7.65
CA THR A 199 -6.03 12.47 9.03
C THR A 199 -7.39 13.05 9.38
N SER A 200 -8.30 12.25 9.93
CA SER A 200 -9.67 12.66 10.23
C SER A 200 -10.06 12.40 11.67
N LEU A 201 -10.95 13.23 12.20
CA LEU A 201 -11.66 12.99 13.45
C LEU A 201 -13.14 13.27 13.22
N GLN A 202 -14.00 12.33 13.63
CA GLN A 202 -15.45 12.48 13.53
C GLN A 202 -16.09 12.40 14.92
N ARG A 203 -17.06 13.29 15.16
CA ARG A 203 -17.96 13.24 16.31
C ARG A 203 -19.35 13.65 15.86
N ASP A 204 -20.31 12.76 16.02
CA ASP A 204 -21.69 12.97 15.59
C ASP A 204 -21.75 13.40 14.10
N ASP A 205 -22.36 14.55 13.80
CA ASP A 205 -22.45 15.12 12.45
C ASP A 205 -21.28 16.05 12.09
N ILE A 206 -20.26 16.17 12.96
CA ILE A 206 -19.10 17.04 12.77
C ILE A 206 -17.87 16.19 12.41
N GLU A 207 -17.18 16.58 11.35
CA GLU A 207 -15.93 15.96 10.93
C GLU A 207 -14.84 17.02 10.77
N GLY A 208 -13.62 16.69 11.19
CA GLY A 208 -12.42 17.46 10.92
C GLY A 208 -11.45 16.64 10.07
N VAL A 209 -10.83 17.27 9.08
CA VAL A 209 -9.81 16.62 8.23
C VAL A 209 -8.59 17.51 8.06
N VAL A 210 -7.41 16.94 8.31
CA VAL A 210 -6.14 17.49 7.83
C VAL A 210 -5.74 16.75 6.56
N LEU A 211 -5.71 17.46 5.44
CA LEU A 211 -5.21 16.97 4.16
C LEU A 211 -3.73 17.31 4.02
N HIS A 212 -2.90 16.30 3.81
CA HIS A 212 -1.47 16.41 3.57
C HIS A 212 -1.18 16.14 2.09
N LEU A 213 -0.53 17.08 1.43
CA LEU A 213 -0.08 16.98 0.05
C LEU A 213 1.44 16.98 0.03
N SER A 214 2.06 15.92 -0.48
CA SER A 214 3.51 15.76 -0.51
C SER A 214 4.02 15.60 -1.95
N PRO A 215 5.07 16.34 -2.35
CA PRO A 215 5.79 16.02 -3.57
C PRO A 215 6.67 14.78 -3.37
N ASP A 216 7.00 14.09 -4.46
CA ASP A 216 7.92 12.93 -4.50
C ASP A 216 9.32 13.34 -3.99
N ARG A 217 9.72 14.59 -4.24
CA ARG A 217 10.94 15.18 -3.69
C ARG A 217 10.64 16.53 -3.07
N ALA A 218 10.73 16.59 -1.74
CA ALA A 218 10.67 17.84 -1.02
C ALA A 218 11.99 18.62 -1.19
N ASP A 219 11.91 19.86 -1.65
CA ASP A 219 13.03 20.80 -1.68
C ASP A 219 12.62 22.18 -1.16
N GLU A 220 13.51 23.16 -1.23
CA GLU A 220 13.22 24.51 -0.73
C GLU A 220 12.08 25.21 -1.47
N GLN A 221 11.78 24.79 -2.71
CA GLN A 221 10.77 25.35 -3.60
C GLN A 221 9.47 24.52 -3.62
N ASN A 222 9.58 23.21 -3.45
CA ASN A 222 8.49 22.25 -3.35
C ASN A 222 8.42 21.68 -1.93
N LYS A 223 7.77 22.43 -1.04
CA LYS A 223 7.42 21.94 0.30
C LYS A 223 5.99 21.39 0.22
N GLY A 224 5.76 20.22 0.82
CA GLY A 224 4.41 19.68 0.94
C GLY A 224 3.46 20.68 1.61
N ALA A 225 2.18 20.61 1.27
CA ALA A 225 1.15 21.46 1.84
C ALA A 225 0.30 20.70 2.87
N GLN A 226 -0.28 21.44 3.80
CA GLN A 226 -1.23 20.91 4.77
C GLN A 226 -2.43 21.84 4.87
N TYR A 227 -3.63 21.30 4.69
CA TYR A 227 -4.87 22.06 4.70
C TYR A 227 -5.84 21.45 5.71
N LEU A 228 -6.46 22.30 6.53
CA LEU A 228 -7.48 21.91 7.49
C LEU A 228 -8.87 22.22 6.96
N PHE A 229 -9.75 21.23 7.06
CA PHE A 229 -11.16 21.31 6.71
C PHE A 229 -12.02 20.88 7.89
N GLY A 230 -13.24 21.41 7.91
CA GLY A 230 -14.30 20.94 8.80
C GLY A 230 -15.57 20.71 8.02
N ALA A 231 -16.40 19.76 8.44
CA ALA A 231 -17.73 19.54 7.91
C ALA A 231 -18.76 19.44 9.01
N ILE A 232 -19.97 19.88 8.71
CA ILE A 232 -21.17 19.68 9.53
C ILE A 232 -22.23 19.08 8.60
N ASN A 233 -22.77 17.90 8.92
CA ASN A 233 -23.70 17.15 8.07
C ASN A 233 -23.18 16.92 6.63
N GLY A 234 -21.86 16.80 6.46
CA GLY A 234 -21.19 16.58 5.17
C GLY A 234 -20.95 17.84 4.33
N ASP A 235 -21.35 19.03 4.81
CA ASP A 235 -21.04 20.29 4.14
C ASP A 235 -19.63 20.77 4.52
N TRP A 236 -18.68 20.62 3.61
CA TRP A 236 -17.26 20.92 3.83
C TRP A 236 -16.93 22.42 3.74
N GLU A 237 -16.08 22.88 4.65
CA GLU A 237 -15.52 24.22 4.70
C GLU A 237 -14.00 24.17 4.84
N PHE A 238 -13.29 24.99 4.07
CA PHE A 238 -11.86 25.23 4.27
C PHE A 238 -11.63 26.12 5.50
N VAL A 239 -10.88 25.61 6.47
CA VAL A 239 -10.62 26.28 7.74
C VAL A 239 -9.31 27.06 7.67
N ALA A 240 -8.20 26.37 7.39
CA ALA A 240 -6.87 26.97 7.48
C ALA A 240 -5.81 26.29 6.60
N ASP A 241 -4.82 27.08 6.17
CA ASP A 241 -3.58 26.60 5.57
C ASP A 241 -2.52 26.43 6.67
N LEU A 242 -2.03 25.21 6.82
CA LEU A 242 -1.06 24.79 7.84
C LEU A 242 0.36 24.62 7.28
N THR A 243 0.58 24.89 5.98
CA THR A 243 1.82 24.60 5.23
C THR A 243 3.08 25.23 5.82
N ASN A 244 2.97 26.44 6.39
CA ASN A 244 4.10 27.14 7.02
C ASN A 244 4.28 26.80 8.51
N GLY A 245 3.62 25.74 8.96
CA GLY A 245 3.20 25.58 10.35
C GLY A 245 3.88 24.47 11.14
N THR A 246 5.09 24.01 10.85
CA THR A 246 5.73 23.00 11.72
C THR A 246 7.00 23.53 12.38
N SER A 247 6.91 23.83 13.67
CA SER A 247 8.07 24.06 14.53
C SER A 247 8.00 23.06 15.69
N LEU A 248 9.04 22.23 15.84
CA LEU A 248 9.22 21.33 16.99
C LEU A 248 8.05 20.36 17.26
N GLY A 249 7.41 19.84 16.20
CA GLY A 249 6.34 18.85 16.32
C GLY A 249 4.98 19.42 16.76
N LYS A 250 4.82 20.74 16.73
CA LYS A 250 3.52 21.41 16.93
C LYS A 250 3.07 22.08 15.63
N VAL A 251 1.77 21.99 15.36
CA VAL A 251 1.11 22.75 14.30
C VAL A 251 1.06 24.23 14.71
N ASN A 252 1.91 25.04 14.11
CA ASN A 252 1.88 26.49 14.10
C ASN A 252 0.74 26.95 13.20
N THR A 253 -0.34 27.37 13.84
CA THR A 253 -1.49 28.03 13.23
C THR A 253 -1.28 29.55 13.25
N THR A 254 -1.82 30.27 12.26
CA THR A 254 -1.90 31.74 12.36
C THR A 254 -2.97 32.14 13.38
N PRO A 255 -2.95 33.36 13.95
CA PRO A 255 -4.02 33.82 14.84
C PRO A 255 -5.42 33.74 14.21
N GLU A 256 -5.52 33.98 12.89
CA GLU A 256 -6.77 33.84 12.15
C GLU A 256 -7.24 32.39 12.08
N ALA A 257 -6.31 31.44 11.89
CA ALA A 257 -6.61 30.02 11.92
C ALA A 257 -7.06 29.56 13.31
N GLU A 258 -6.39 30.02 14.38
CA GLU A 258 -6.77 29.69 15.76
C GLU A 258 -8.21 30.10 16.09
N VAL A 259 -8.65 31.28 15.64
CA VAL A 259 -10.03 31.74 15.83
C VAL A 259 -11.02 30.83 15.12
N LYS A 260 -10.73 30.41 13.87
CA LYS A 260 -11.62 29.52 13.12
C LYS A 260 -11.66 28.10 13.69
N ILE A 261 -10.52 27.60 14.16
CA ILE A 261 -10.40 26.27 14.79
C ILE A 261 -11.18 26.23 16.10
N ALA A 262 -11.14 27.31 16.88
CA ALA A 262 -11.85 27.45 18.14
C ALA A 262 -13.33 27.85 17.99
N ASP A 263 -13.86 27.93 16.77
CA ASP A 263 -15.27 28.25 16.54
C ASP A 263 -16.16 27.19 17.23
N PRO A 264 -17.10 27.59 18.10
CA PRO A 264 -17.97 26.66 18.82
C PRO A 264 -18.76 25.71 17.92
N LYS A 265 -18.98 26.05 16.64
CA LYS A 265 -19.70 25.17 15.70
C LYS A 265 -19.00 23.82 15.48
N TRP A 266 -17.70 23.73 15.77
CA TRP A 266 -16.91 22.51 15.59
C TRP A 266 -16.90 21.57 16.80
N ASP A 267 -17.54 21.94 17.92
CA ASP A 267 -17.53 21.15 19.17
C ASP A 267 -16.13 20.62 19.57
N ASN A 268 -15.10 21.46 19.44
CA ASN A 268 -13.68 21.11 19.65
C ASN A 268 -13.09 20.03 18.73
N VAL A 269 -13.82 19.46 17.77
CA VAL A 269 -13.31 18.41 16.85
C VAL A 269 -12.03 18.84 16.15
N LEU A 270 -11.99 20.05 15.58
CA LEU A 270 -10.79 20.56 14.90
C LEU A 270 -9.61 20.78 15.87
N TYR A 271 -9.90 21.18 17.11
CA TYR A 271 -8.87 21.38 18.12
C TYR A 271 -8.25 20.05 18.55
N GLU A 272 -9.08 19.05 18.81
CA GLU A 272 -8.64 17.71 19.19
C GLU A 272 -7.85 17.03 18.08
N LEU A 273 -8.29 17.18 16.83
CA LEU A 273 -7.58 16.65 15.66
C LEU A 273 -6.15 17.19 15.54
N LEU A 274 -5.92 18.47 15.85
CA LEU A 274 -4.60 19.10 15.69
C LEU A 274 -3.68 18.93 16.91
N TYR A 275 -4.25 18.88 18.12
CA TYR A 275 -3.46 18.98 19.36
C TYR A 275 -3.57 17.75 20.27
N GLY A 276 -4.44 16.79 19.94
CA GLY A 276 -4.77 15.65 20.80
C GLY A 276 -5.72 16.07 21.92
N GLY A 277 -6.72 15.23 22.23
CA GLY A 277 -7.72 15.49 23.27
C GLY A 277 -7.09 15.76 24.64
N GLY A 278 -7.16 17.01 25.09
CA GLY A 278 -6.55 17.44 26.34
C GLY A 278 -6.70 18.93 26.63
N LYS A 279 -7.93 19.44 26.66
CA LYS A 279 -8.26 20.55 27.57
C LYS A 279 -9.16 19.99 28.65
N GLU A 280 -8.55 19.65 29.79
CA GLU A 280 -9.24 19.68 31.09
C GLU A 280 -9.62 21.12 31.46
#